data_AF-A0A815ADD5-F1
#
_entry.id   AF-A0A815ADD5-F1
#
_cell.length_a   1.000
_cell.length_b   1.000
_cell.length_c   1.000
_cell.angle_alpha   90.00
_cell.angle_beta   90.00
_cell.angle_gamma   90.00
#
_symmetry.space_group_name_H-M   'P 1'
#
loop_
_entity.id
_entity.type
_entity.pdbx_description
1 polymer ?
#
loop_
_entity_poly.entity_id
_entity_poly.type
_entity_poly.pdbx_seq_one_letter_code
_entity_poly.pdbx_strand_id
1 'polypeptide(L)'
;MQHMEILGFGYAKDPWSVYFNGQKVEGASAMQFKVLNHGYAKDPWSVYFAGNKIEGASAMNFEVLDNGYAKDAWKTYFMGRPVDGS
;
A
#
# COMPACT_ATOMS: atom_id res chain seq x y z
N MET A 1 11.88 5.08 -23.73
CA MET A 1 10.85 5.71 -22.88
C MET A 1 10.40 4.65 -21.88
N GLN A 2 10.60 4.84 -20.58
CA GLN A 2 10.06 3.90 -19.59
C GLN A 2 8.54 3.99 -19.61
N HIS A 3 7.86 2.85 -19.77
CA HIS A 3 6.40 2.79 -19.77
C HIS A 3 5.91 2.82 -18.32
N MET A 4 5.27 3.92 -17.93
CA MET A 4 4.61 4.03 -16.64
C MET A 4 3.16 3.58 -16.75
N GLU A 5 2.73 2.78 -15.78
CA GLU A 5 1.35 2.38 -15.54
C GLU A 5 0.81 3.20 -14.35
N ILE A 6 -0.26 3.97 -14.57
CA ILE A 6 -0.93 4.70 -13.50
C ILE A 6 -1.94 3.77 -12.84
N LEU A 7 -1.76 3.51 -11.54
CA LEU A 7 -2.58 2.57 -10.78
C LEU A 7 -3.72 3.26 -10.00
N GLY A 8 -3.63 4.57 -9.82
CA GLY A 8 -4.63 5.38 -9.10
C GLY A 8 -4.22 5.70 -7.66
N PHE A 9 -4.99 6.58 -7.02
CA PHE A 9 -4.74 7.04 -5.64
C PHE A 9 -3.32 7.56 -5.38
N GLY A 10 -2.70 8.19 -6.40
CA GLY A 10 -1.33 8.70 -6.34
C GLY A 10 -0.25 7.67 -6.68
N TYR A 11 -0.60 6.39 -6.87
CA TYR A 11 0.35 5.35 -7.23
C TYR A 11 0.51 5.19 -8.75
N ALA A 12 1.75 4.94 -9.14
CA ALA A 12 2.15 4.52 -10.47
C ALA A 12 3.25 3.47 -10.36
N LYS A 13 3.48 2.67 -11.41
CA LYS A 13 4.63 1.78 -11.47
C LYS A 13 5.22 1.69 -12.87
N ASP A 14 6.48 1.32 -12.93
CA ASP A 14 7.09 0.75 -14.14
C ASP A 14 7.37 -0.75 -13.89
N PRO A 15 8.05 -1.49 -14.80
CA PRO A 15 8.35 -2.91 -14.58
C PRO A 15 9.20 -3.23 -13.34
N TRP A 16 9.90 -2.24 -12.77
CA TRP A 16 10.92 -2.41 -11.72
C TRP A 16 10.58 -1.69 -10.42
N SER A 17 9.94 -0.52 -10.51
CA SER A 17 9.74 0.39 -9.38
C SER A 17 8.29 0.83 -9.26
N VAL A 18 7.88 1.04 -8.02
CA VAL A 18 6.59 1.66 -7.66
C VAL A 18 6.85 3.08 -7.21
N TYR A 19 5.93 3.98 -7.54
CA TYR A 19 6.00 5.40 -7.22
C TYR A 19 4.69 5.85 -6.56
N PHE A 20 4.81 6.80 -5.65
CA PHE A 20 3.71 7.55 -5.06
C PHE A 20 3.97 9.04 -5.28
N ASN A 21 3.08 9.74 -5.98
CA ASN A 21 3.23 11.16 -6.34
C ASN A 21 4.61 11.50 -6.95
N GLY A 22 5.13 10.60 -7.78
CA GLY A 22 6.43 10.76 -8.45
C GLY A 22 7.66 10.38 -7.60
N GLN A 23 7.48 10.01 -6.32
CA GLN A 23 8.56 9.53 -5.46
C GLN A 23 8.57 8.00 -5.40
N LYS A 24 9.75 7.39 -5.45
CA LYS A 24 9.89 5.93 -5.39
C LYS A 24 9.44 5.41 -4.02
N VAL A 25 8.61 4.37 -4.03
CA VAL A 25 8.15 3.66 -2.83
C VAL A 25 9.22 2.62 -2.49
N GLU A 26 9.99 2.88 -1.45
CA GLU A 26 11.08 2.00 -1.06
C GLU A 26 10.58 0.65 -0.54
N GLY A 27 11.24 -0.42 -0.98
CA GLY A 27 10.90 -1.81 -0.62
C GLY A 27 9.73 -2.42 -1.40
N ALA A 28 9.00 -1.65 -2.20
CA ALA A 28 7.84 -2.15 -2.96
C ALA A 28 8.24 -3.01 -4.15
N SER A 29 7.61 -4.19 -4.25
CA SER A 29 7.72 -5.04 -5.42
C SER A 29 6.73 -4.63 -6.51
N ALA A 30 7.23 -4.10 -7.64
CA ALA A 30 6.40 -3.66 -8.77
C ALA A 30 5.62 -4.80 -9.44
N MET A 31 6.17 -6.03 -9.44
CA MET A 31 5.64 -7.17 -10.21
C MET A 31 4.23 -7.58 -9.79
N GLN A 32 3.86 -7.36 -8.53
CA GLN A 32 2.56 -7.74 -7.97
C GLN A 32 1.95 -6.62 -7.11
N PHE A 33 2.38 -5.38 -7.33
CA PHE A 33 1.85 -4.23 -6.61
C PHE A 33 0.38 -4.00 -6.99
N LYS A 34 -0.47 -3.87 -5.98
CA LYS A 34 -1.90 -3.61 -6.14
C LYS A 34 -2.30 -2.43 -5.29
N VAL A 35 -2.92 -1.45 -5.91
CA VAL A 35 -3.63 -0.39 -5.19
C VAL A 35 -4.97 -0.98 -4.72
N LEU A 36 -5.29 -0.77 -3.45
CA LEU A 36 -6.51 -1.27 -2.84
C LEU A 36 -7.58 -0.17 -2.92
N ASN A 37 -7.60 0.75 -1.95
CA ASN A 37 -8.46 1.94 -1.95
C ASN A 37 -7.93 2.94 -0.91
N HIS A 38 -8.41 4.19 -0.95
CA HIS A 38 -8.14 5.22 0.07
C HIS A 38 -6.64 5.43 0.38
N GLY A 39 -5.77 5.28 -0.63
CA GLY A 39 -4.32 5.43 -0.48
C GLY A 39 -3.60 4.20 0.09
N TYR A 40 -4.31 3.11 0.38
CA TYR A 40 -3.70 1.83 0.70
C TYR A 40 -3.33 1.07 -0.57
N ALA A 41 -2.18 0.41 -0.51
CA ALA A 41 -1.72 -0.51 -1.53
C ALA A 41 -0.94 -1.66 -0.87
N LYS A 42 -0.69 -2.73 -1.62
CA LYS A 42 0.12 -3.83 -1.15
C LYS A 42 0.88 -4.52 -2.27
N ASP A 43 1.97 -5.16 -1.90
CA ASP A 43 2.59 -6.23 -2.67
C ASP A 43 2.37 -7.57 -1.92
N PRO A 44 2.92 -8.70 -2.37
CA PRO A 44 2.75 -9.99 -1.68
C PRO A 44 3.27 -10.03 -0.23
N TRP A 45 4.15 -9.11 0.16
CA TRP A 45 4.89 -9.15 1.43
C TRP A 45 4.56 -7.98 2.35
N SER A 46 4.24 -6.82 1.79
CA SER A 46 4.13 -5.56 2.51
C SER A 46 2.87 -4.80 2.14
N VAL A 47 2.38 -4.02 3.11
CA VAL A 47 1.29 -3.07 2.94
C VAL A 47 1.84 -1.66 3.02
N TYR A 48 1.26 -0.76 2.23
CA TYR A 48 1.67 0.62 2.10
C TYR A 48 0.48 1.55 2.28
N PHE A 49 0.71 2.72 2.86
CA PHE A 49 -0.22 3.83 2.88
C PHE A 49 0.50 5.10 2.38
N ALA A 50 -0.06 5.73 1.34
CA ALA A 50 0.49 6.96 0.75
C ALA A 50 2.01 6.87 0.47
N GLY A 51 2.43 5.75 -0.12
CA GLY A 51 3.83 5.47 -0.46
C GLY A 51 4.74 5.04 0.69
N ASN A 52 4.22 4.90 1.92
CA ASN A 52 5.02 4.48 3.08
C ASN A 52 4.64 3.06 3.48
N LYS A 53 5.64 2.21 3.77
CA LYS A 53 5.42 0.86 4.29
C LYS A 53 4.82 0.92 5.69
N ILE A 54 3.76 0.14 5.93
CA ILE A 54 3.15 -0.03 7.24
C ILE A 54 3.89 -1.14 7.96
N GLU A 55 4.74 -0.79 8.92
CA GLU A 55 5.54 -1.78 9.63
C GLU A 55 4.70 -2.71 10.50
N GLY A 56 4.98 -4.01 10.38
CA GLY A 56 4.27 -5.05 11.12
C GLY A 56 2.84 -5.34 10.66
N ALA A 57 2.39 -4.78 9.54
CA ALA A 57 1.14 -5.18 8.89
C ALA A 57 1.31 -6.45 8.06
N SER A 58 0.36 -7.36 8.19
CA SER A 58 0.29 -8.54 7.34
C SER A 58 -0.37 -8.20 6.00
N ALA A 59 0.36 -8.37 4.89
CA ALA A 59 -0.21 -8.25 3.54
C ALA A 59 -1.21 -9.37 3.21
N MET A 60 -1.11 -10.51 3.92
CA MET A 60 -2.05 -11.61 3.82
C MET A 60 -3.39 -11.19 4.42
N ASN A 61 -4.44 -11.27 3.61
CA ASN A 61 -5.81 -10.89 3.96
C ASN A 61 -5.98 -9.43 4.45
N PHE A 62 -5.05 -8.53 4.11
CA PHE A 62 -5.22 -7.11 4.40
C PHE A 62 -6.47 -6.57 3.70
N GLU A 63 -7.37 -5.98 4.49
CA GLU A 63 -8.67 -5.50 4.05
C GLU A 63 -8.76 -3.99 4.32
N VAL A 64 -9.04 -3.23 3.27
CA VAL A 64 -9.35 -1.79 3.41
C VAL A 64 -10.83 -1.68 3.72
N LEU A 65 -11.12 -1.02 4.84
CA LEU A 65 -12.47 -0.68 5.27
C LEU A 65 -12.81 0.72 4.75
N ASP A 66 -13.89 1.32 5.26
CA ASP A 66 -14.29 2.67 4.89
C ASP A 66 -13.58 3.75 5.74
N ASN A 67 -13.65 5.00 5.30
CA ASN A 67 -13.20 6.19 6.03
C ASN A 67 -11.73 6.14 6.50
N GLY A 68 -10.86 5.48 5.71
CA GLY A 68 -9.42 5.40 5.98
C GLY A 68 -9.01 4.30 6.96
N TYR A 69 -9.96 3.51 7.45
CA TYR A 69 -9.67 2.31 8.22
C TYR A 69 -9.25 1.15 7.33
N ALA A 70 -8.41 0.29 7.87
CA ALA A 70 -8.06 -0.99 7.31
C ALA A 70 -7.74 -1.96 8.43
N LYS A 71 -7.70 -3.26 8.14
CA LYS A 71 -7.28 -4.27 9.12
C LYS A 71 -6.49 -5.38 8.45
N ASP A 72 -5.67 -6.03 9.24
CA ASP A 72 -5.24 -7.39 8.97
C ASP A 72 -5.90 -8.36 9.95
N ALA A 73 -5.35 -9.58 10.08
CA ALA A 73 -5.87 -10.58 11.00
C ALA A 73 -5.78 -10.15 12.48
N TRP A 74 -4.83 -9.29 12.84
CA TRP A 74 -4.44 -9.01 14.22
C TRP A 74 -4.58 -7.55 14.65
N LYS A 75 -4.59 -6.61 13.70
CA LYS A 75 -4.52 -5.18 13.97
C LYS A 75 -5.47 -4.42 13.08
N THR A 76 -6.03 -3.36 13.65
CA THR A 76 -6.70 -2.31 12.89
C THR A 76 -5.75 -1.15 12.65
N TYR A 77 -5.89 -0.51 11.50
CA TYR A 77 -5.11 0.63 11.06
C TYR A 77 -6.02 1.78 10.68
N PHE A 78 -5.59 3.00 10.99
CA PHE A 78 -6.20 4.24 10.53
C PHE A 78 -5.14 5.05 9.78
N MET A 79 -5.37 5.29 8.49
CA MET A 79 -4.42 5.98 7.60
C MET A 79 -2.98 5.43 7.71
N GLY A 80 -2.86 4.11 7.70
CA GLY A 80 -1.58 3.41 7.80
C GLY A 80 -0.95 3.35 9.19
N ARG A 81 -1.60 3.88 10.23
CA ARG A 81 -1.11 3.81 11.61
C ARG A 81 -1.90 2.76 12.39
N PRO A 82 -1.25 1.87 13.17
CA PRO A 82 -1.98 0.94 14.03
C PRO A 82 -2.84 1.70 15.03
N VAL A 83 -4.03 1.17 15.30
CA VAL A 83 -4.95 1.66 16.33
C VAL A 83 -4.77 0.78 17.56
N ASP A 84 -4.36 1.37 18.68
CA ASP A 84 -4.18 0.62 19.93
C ASP A 84 -5.52 0.14 20.49
N GLY A 85 -5.57 -1.12 20.93
CA GLY A 85 -6.75 -1.72 21.57
C GLY A 85 -7.73 -2.42 20.64
N SER A 86 -7.36 -2.67 19.37
CA SER A 86 -8.09 -3.53 18.43
C SER A 86 -7.87 -5.02 18.67
#